data_AF-A0A3B9Z480-F1
#
_entry.id   AF-A0A3B9Z480-F1
#
_cell.length_a   1.000
_cell.length_b   1.000
_cell.length_c   1.000
_cell.angle_alpha   90.00
_cell.angle_beta   90.00
_cell.angle_gamma   90.00
#
_symmetry.space_group_name_H-M   'P 1'
#
loop_
_entity.id
_entity.type
_entity.pdbx_description
1 polymer ?
#
loop_
_entity_poly.entity_id
_entity_poly.type
_entity_poly.pdbx_seq_one_letter_code
_entity_poly.pdbx_strand_id
1 'polypeptide(L)' 'GLSTAAYAARAGMKCALVAPKGTPDARLLPAALFGARIHEAPGTFDDALHLIDRLATE' A
#
# COMPACT_ATOMS: atom_id res chain seq x y z
N GLY A 1 -2.66 -2.43 -6.46
CA GLY A 1 -2.52 -1.15 -5.74
C GLY A 1 -3.86 -0.45 -5.67
N LEU A 2 -4.12 0.48 -6.58
CA LEU A 2 -5.36 1.28 -6.57
C LEU A 2 -6.64 0.45 -6.69
N SER A 3 -6.70 -0.47 -7.66
CA SER A 3 -7.85 -1.37 -7.82
C SER A 3 -8.11 -2.18 -6.55
N THR A 4 -7.06 -2.74 -5.96
CA THR A 4 -7.13 -3.49 -4.69
C THR A 4 -7.71 -2.64 -3.56
N ALA A 5 -7.25 -1.38 -3.41
CA ALA A 5 -7.78 -0.45 -2.40
C ALA A 5 -9.26 -0.15 -2.63
N ALA A 6 -9.67 0.10 -3.88
CA ALA A 6 -11.07 0.34 -4.22
C ALA A 6 -11.97 -0.87 -3.92
N TYR A 7 -11.52 -2.08 -4.28
CA TYR A 7 -12.28 -3.31 -4.00
C TYR A 7 -12.33 -3.62 -2.50
N ALA A 8 -11.23 -3.44 -1.78
CA ALA A 8 -11.18 -3.64 -0.33
C ALA A 8 -12.11 -2.66 0.40
N ALA A 9 -12.08 -1.38 0.04
CA ALA A 9 -12.97 -0.36 0.57
C ALA A 9 -14.45 -0.71 0.32
N ARG A 10 -14.79 -1.13 -0.91
CA ARG A 10 -16.14 -1.58 -1.25
C ARG A 10 -16.59 -2.79 -0.44
N ALA A 11 -15.67 -3.70 -0.11
CA ALA A 11 -15.94 -4.88 0.68
C ALA A 11 -15.90 -4.63 2.21
N GLY A 12 -15.66 -3.39 2.65
CA GLY A 12 -15.47 -3.07 4.08
C GLY A 12 -14.20 -3.67 4.70
N MET A 13 -13.25 -4.10 3.86
CA MET A 13 -11.98 -4.68 4.30
C MET A 13 -10.94 -3.59 4.52
N LYS A 14 -10.11 -3.78 5.54
CA LYS A 14 -8.91 -2.93 5.74
C LYS A 14 -7.92 -3.22 4.62
N CYS A 15 -7.33 -2.16 4.06
CA CYS A 15 -6.31 -2.25 3.04
C CYS A 15 -5.06 -1.50 3.48
N ALA A 16 -3.91 -2.13 3.34
CA ALA A 16 -2.61 -1.49 3.48
C ALA A 16 -1.84 -1.66 2.16
N LEU A 17 -1.11 -0.63 1.77
CA LEU A 17 -0.22 -0.62 0.61
C LEU A 17 1.18 -0.26 1.07
N VAL A 18 2.16 -0.99 0.58
CA VAL A 18 3.57 -0.67 0.78
C VAL A 18 4.12 -0.15 -0.54
N ALA A 19 4.80 0.99 -0.50
CA ALA A 19 5.40 1.62 -1.67
C ALA A 19 6.85 2.04 -1.37
N PRO A 20 7.76 2.01 -2.34
CA PRO A 20 9.10 2.56 -2.16
C PRO A 20 9.03 4.06 -1.89
N LYS A 21 9.94 4.55 -1.05
CA LYS A 21 10.12 5.97 -0.77
C LYS A 21 10.35 6.75 -2.07
N GLY A 22 9.64 7.87 -2.24
CA GLY A 22 9.71 8.67 -3.46
C GLY A 22 8.74 8.24 -4.57
N THR A 23 7.80 7.33 -4.27
CA THR A 23 6.66 7.11 -5.15
C THR A 23 5.85 8.41 -5.29
N PRO A 24 5.53 8.86 -6.52
CA PRO A 24 4.79 10.11 -6.70
C PRO A 24 3.43 10.12 -6.00
N ASP A 25 3.12 11.21 -5.29
CA ASP A 25 1.86 11.37 -4.56
C ASP A 25 0.64 11.19 -5.45
N ALA A 26 0.70 11.61 -6.72
CA ALA A 26 -0.38 11.40 -7.69
C ALA A 26 -0.78 9.92 -7.84
N ARG A 27 0.13 8.98 -7.56
CA ARG A 27 -0.14 7.54 -7.59
C ARG A 27 -0.66 7.00 -6.26
N LEU A 28 -0.28 7.63 -5.15
CA LEU A 28 -0.64 7.22 -3.78
C LEU A 28 -1.98 7.81 -3.33
N LEU A 29 -2.24 9.05 -3.71
CA LEU A 29 -3.41 9.83 -3.32
C LEU A 29 -4.73 9.10 -3.61
N PRO A 30 -4.96 8.53 -4.81
CA PRO A 30 -6.22 7.83 -5.09
C PRO A 30 -6.44 6.61 -4.18
N ALA A 31 -5.37 5.92 -3.78
CA ALA A 31 -5.49 4.78 -2.86
C ALA A 31 -5.75 5.23 -1.42
N ALA A 32 -5.12 6.34 -0.99
CA ALA A 32 -5.41 6.96 0.30
C ALA A 32 -6.85 7.47 0.39
N LEU A 33 -7.43 7.98 -0.71
CA LEU A 33 -8.84 8.38 -0.78
C LEU A 33 -9.80 7.20 -0.57
N PHE A 34 -9.42 5.98 -0.97
CA PHE A 34 -10.16 4.76 -0.64
C PHE A 34 -9.89 4.25 0.78
N GLY A 35 -9.16 5.00 1.60
CA GLY A 35 -8.85 4.65 2.99
C GLY A 35 -7.74 3.61 3.15
N ALA A 36 -6.94 3.34 2.10
CA ALA A 36 -5.79 2.46 2.22
C ALA A 36 -4.70 3.14 3.07
N ARG A 37 -4.14 2.40 4.04
CA ARG A 37 -2.94 2.85 4.78
C ARG A 37 -1.71 2.67 3.91
N ILE A 38 -0.93 3.73 3.75
CA ILE A 38 0.27 3.70 2.92
C ILE A 38 1.50 3.65 3.83
N HIS A 39 2.34 2.65 3.61
CA HIS A 39 3.62 2.47 4.28
C HIS A 39 4.74 2.67 3.27
N GLU A 40 5.66 3.58 3.56
CA GLU A 40 6.82 3.79 2.71
C GLU A 40 7.97 2.87 3.15
N ALA A 41 8.41 2.00 2.26
CA ALA A 41 9.60 1.20 2.46
C ALA A 41 10.84 1.99 2.00
N PRO A 42 11.91 2.05 2.81
CA PRO A 42 13.18 2.59 2.36
C PRO A 42 13.80 1.64 1.32
N GLY A 43 14.36 2.19 0.23
CA GLY A 43 15.07 1.41 -0.78
C GLY A 43 14.23 1.09 -2.01
N THR A 44 14.26 -0.18 -2.41
CA THR A 44 13.77 -0.70 -3.69
C THR A 44 12.39 -1.37 -3.58
N PHE A 45 11.91 -1.92 -4.70
CA PHE A 45 10.66 -2.68 -4.70
C PHE A 45 10.77 -3.99 -3.91
N ASP A 46 11.93 -4.67 -3.97
CA ASP A 46 12.17 -5.88 -3.19
C ASP A 46 12.14 -5.61 -1.68
N ASP A 47 12.65 -4.46 -1.23
CA ASP A 47 12.57 -4.06 0.18
C ASP A 47 11.11 -3.88 0.64
N ALA A 48 10.25 -3.37 -0.25
CA ALA A 48 8.82 -3.29 0.01
C ALA A 48 8.18 -4.68 0.11
N LEU A 49 8.58 -5.63 -0.73
CA LEU A 49 8.11 -7.02 -0.64
C LEU A 49 8.54 -7.69 0.66
N HIS A 50 9.80 -7.51 1.08
CA HIS A 50 10.29 -8.01 2.36
C HIS A 50 9.55 -7.40 3.56
N LEU A 51 9.13 -6.12 3.46
CA LEU A 51 8.31 -5.51 4.48
C LEU A 51 6.88 -6.09 4.50
N ILE A 52 6.29 -6.32 3.32
CA ILE A 52 4.97 -6.97 3.21
C ILE A 52 5.00 -8.37 3.83
N ASP A 53 6.03 -9.17 3.55
CA ASP A 53 6.17 -10.53 4.07
C ASP A 53 6.21 -10.56 5.61
N ARG A 54 6.99 -9.64 6.20
CA ARG A 54 7.01 -9.46 7.66
C ARG A 54 5.65 -9.07 8.22
N LEU A 55 4.99 -8.09 7.61
CA LEU A 55 3.67 -7.62 8.03
C LEU A 55 2.55 -8.66 7.88
N ALA A 56 2.70 -9.63 6.96
CA ALA A 56 1.70 -10.66 6.70
C ALA A 56 1.85 -11.88 7.61
N THR A 57 3.04 -12.09 8.19
CA THR A 57 3.36 -13.25 9.03
C THR A 57 3.19 -12.97 10.54
N GLU A 58 3.07 -11.70 10.92
CA GLU A 58 2.66 -11.24 12.26
C GLU A 58 1.13 -11.23 12.42
#